data_AF-A0A7Y5FQB7-F1
#
_entry.id   AF-A0A7Y5FQB7-F1
#
_cell.length_a   1.000
_cell.length_b   1.000
_cell.length_c   1.000
_cell.angle_alpha   90.00
_cell.angle_beta   90.00
_cell.angle_gamma   90.00
#
_symmetry.space_group_name_H-M   'P 1'
#
loop_
_entity.id
_entity.type
_entity.pdbx_description
1 polymer ?
#
loop_
_entity_poly.entity_id
_entity_poly.type
_entity_poly.pdbx_seq_one_letter_code
_entity_poly.pdbx_strand_id
1 'polypeptide(L)'
;AKYASGLVTIIDPNNTESVRVPLVLPSGVTVTLDTLWRPGVSAIQSANGTVLQTLSVNPPASESNMTLLAPDELRQKIATRLVAFNNIYMISDYREFNADTVRSGVGTELWKFFLILALILTGVEMILARNSKRDLASDK
;
A
#
# COMPACT_ATOMS: atom_id res chain seq x y z
N ALA A 1 7.16 -8.58 -51.02
CA ALA A 1 8.05 -7.67 -50.27
C ALA A 1 7.31 -6.38 -50.00
N LYS A 2 6.71 -6.21 -48.81
CA LYS A 2 5.86 -5.05 -48.47
C LYS A 2 6.46 -4.21 -47.33
N TYR A 3 7.77 -4.27 -47.17
CA TYR A 3 8.51 -3.43 -46.23
C TYR A 3 9.22 -2.38 -47.08
N ALA A 4 8.57 -1.23 -47.20
CA ALA A 4 9.07 -0.13 -47.99
C ALA A 4 10.46 0.26 -47.47
N SER A 5 11.37 0.50 -48.40
CA SER A 5 12.63 1.22 -48.23
C SER A 5 12.38 2.70 -47.89
N GLY A 6 11.53 2.95 -46.90
CA GLY A 6 11.06 4.25 -46.48
C GLY A 6 11.37 4.49 -45.01
N LEU A 7 11.32 5.75 -44.60
CA LEU A 7 11.52 6.15 -43.21
C LEU A 7 10.54 5.41 -42.29
N VAL A 8 11.05 4.97 -41.13
CA VAL A 8 10.28 4.33 -40.08
C VAL A 8 10.25 5.27 -38.88
N THR A 9 9.08 5.51 -38.32
CA THR A 9 8.91 6.34 -37.13
C THR A 9 8.71 5.44 -35.92
N ILE A 10 9.53 5.61 -34.90
CA ILE A 10 9.42 4.92 -33.61
C ILE A 10 8.80 5.92 -32.64
N ILE A 11 7.66 5.57 -32.06
CA ILE A 11 6.96 6.36 -31.05
C ILE A 11 7.22 5.72 -29.69
N ASP A 12 7.88 6.46 -28.82
CA ASP A 12 8.16 6.07 -27.45
C ASP A 12 6.91 6.20 -26.54
N PRO A 13 6.91 5.59 -25.34
CA PRO A 13 5.76 5.62 -24.43
C PRO A 13 5.31 7.02 -23.97
N ASN A 14 6.17 8.03 -24.12
CA ASN A 14 5.89 9.43 -23.82
C ASN A 14 5.48 10.24 -25.06
N ASN A 15 5.16 9.56 -26.17
CA ASN A 15 4.81 10.15 -27.45
C ASN A 15 5.95 10.95 -28.11
N THR A 16 7.21 10.60 -27.80
CA THR A 16 8.36 11.14 -28.55
C THR A 16 8.54 10.33 -29.81
N GLU A 17 8.68 11.01 -30.94
CA GLU A 17 8.89 10.38 -32.23
C GLU A 17 10.38 10.39 -32.60
N SER A 18 10.90 9.26 -33.04
CA SER A 18 12.23 9.16 -33.62
C SER A 18 12.16 8.50 -34.99
N VAL A 19 12.71 9.16 -36.00
CA VAL A 19 12.67 8.68 -37.38
C VAL A 19 13.99 7.98 -37.72
N ARG A 20 13.91 6.78 -38.30
CA ARG A 20 15.06 5.95 -38.68
C ARG A 20 14.97 5.47 -40.11
N VAL A 21 16.13 5.33 -40.74
CA VAL A 21 16.26 4.69 -42.04
C VAL A 21 16.50 3.20 -41.79
N PRO A 22 15.60 2.31 -42.25
CA PRO A 22 15.79 0.87 -42.12
C PRO A 22 16.96 0.38 -42.98
N LEU A 23 17.74 -0.58 -42.48
CA LEU A 23 18.74 -1.29 -43.27
C LEU A 23 18.07 -2.45 -43.99
N VAL A 24 18.12 -2.42 -45.32
CA VAL A 24 17.55 -3.48 -46.18
C VAL A 24 18.63 -4.50 -46.50
N LEU A 25 18.46 -5.73 -46.02
CA LEU A 25 19.31 -6.87 -46.34
C LEU A 25 18.55 -7.84 -47.28
N PRO A 26 19.26 -8.72 -48.02
CA PRO A 26 18.61 -9.73 -48.86
C PRO A 26 17.67 -10.67 -48.09
N SER A 27 17.91 -10.86 -46.79
CA SER A 27 17.12 -11.70 -45.89
C SER A 27 15.95 -10.99 -45.20
N GLY A 28 15.86 -9.65 -45.29
CA GLY A 28 14.83 -8.89 -44.61
C GLY A 28 15.21 -7.44 -44.32
N VAL A 29 14.37 -6.76 -43.54
CA VAL A 29 14.56 -5.37 -43.16
C VAL A 29 14.87 -5.30 -41.66
N THR A 30 15.95 -4.62 -41.30
CA THR A 30 16.37 -4.42 -39.90
C THR A 30 16.30 -2.95 -39.53
N VAL A 31 15.67 -2.66 -38.40
CA VAL A 31 15.63 -1.31 -37.80
C VAL A 31 16.34 -1.39 -36.46
N THR A 32 17.37 -0.57 -36.28
CA THR A 32 18.07 -0.47 -35.00
C THR A 32 17.28 0.45 -34.07
N LEU A 33 16.87 -0.10 -32.94
CA LEU A 33 16.28 0.64 -31.83
C LEU A 33 17.45 1.07 -30.93
N ASP A 34 17.66 2.38 -30.76
CA ASP A 34 18.59 2.88 -29.75
C ASP A 34 18.06 2.52 -28.34
N THR A 35 18.90 2.64 -27.31
CA THR A 35 18.59 2.24 -25.94
C THR A 35 17.18 2.69 -25.49
N LEU A 36 16.26 1.72 -25.44
CA LEU A 36 14.90 1.89 -24.94
C LEU A 36 14.96 1.90 -23.40
N TRP A 37 15.33 3.04 -22.85
CA TRP A 37 15.57 3.19 -21.41
C TRP A 37 14.29 3.45 -20.61
N ARG A 38 13.18 3.75 -21.29
CA ARG A 38 11.90 4.06 -20.65
C ARG A 38 10.97 2.85 -20.68
N PRO A 39 10.44 2.44 -19.52
CA PRO A 39 9.44 1.38 -19.49
C PRO A 39 8.14 1.85 -20.15
N GLY A 40 7.50 0.94 -20.88
CA GLY A 40 6.25 1.20 -21.58
C GLY A 40 6.18 0.53 -22.95
N VAL A 41 5.11 0.82 -23.68
CA VAL A 41 4.90 0.26 -25.03
C VAL A 41 5.36 1.29 -26.06
N SER A 42 6.32 0.89 -26.89
CA SER A 42 6.78 1.67 -28.05
C SER A 42 6.14 1.13 -29.33
N ALA A 43 5.73 2.03 -30.23
CA ALA A 43 5.11 1.67 -31.49
C ALA A 43 6.03 2.01 -32.67
N ILE A 44 6.29 1.04 -33.54
CA ILE A 44 7.03 1.23 -34.79
C ILE A 44 6.00 1.44 -35.89
N GLN A 45 6.05 2.60 -36.55
CA GLN A 45 5.16 3.01 -37.62
C GLN A 45 5.90 3.16 -38.95
N SER A 46 5.22 2.82 -40.04
CA SER A 46 5.65 3.14 -41.40
C SER A 46 5.48 4.65 -41.66
N ALA A 47 6.17 5.19 -42.68
CA ALA A 47 6.02 6.58 -43.14
C ALA A 47 4.56 7.01 -43.40
N ASN A 48 3.67 6.05 -43.65
CA ASN A 48 2.23 6.28 -43.88
C ASN A 48 1.38 6.20 -42.59
N GLY A 49 2.00 6.17 -41.40
CA GLY A 49 1.31 6.10 -40.11
C GLY A 49 0.73 4.73 -39.75
N THR A 50 0.98 3.69 -40.55
CA THR A 50 0.55 2.32 -40.23
C THR A 50 1.48 1.71 -39.18
N VAL A 51 0.94 1.24 -38.05
CA VAL A 51 1.71 0.52 -37.03
C VAL A 51 2.17 -0.82 -37.60
N LEU A 52 3.49 -0.97 -37.71
CA LEU A 52 4.15 -2.18 -38.19
C LEU A 52 4.34 -3.18 -37.05
N GLN A 53 4.70 -2.69 -35.86
CA GLN A 53 4.98 -3.53 -34.70
C GLN A 53 4.89 -2.70 -33.40
N THR A 54 4.50 -3.34 -32.31
CA THR A 54 4.61 -2.80 -30.95
C THR A 54 5.64 -3.58 -30.15
N LEU A 55 6.40 -2.88 -29.32
CA LEU A 55 7.42 -3.46 -28.45
C LEU A 55 7.13 -3.04 -27.01
N SER A 56 7.03 -4.02 -26.12
CA SER A 56 6.93 -3.77 -24.68
C SER A 56 8.32 -3.72 -24.07
N VAL A 57 8.66 -2.59 -23.48
CA VAL A 57 9.93 -2.36 -22.78
C VAL A 57 9.65 -2.43 -21.29
N ASN A 58 10.19 -3.44 -20.62
CA ASN A 58 10.03 -3.63 -19.18
C ASN A 58 11.24 -3.00 -18.45
N PRO A 59 11.06 -2.34 -17.29
CA PRO A 59 12.09 -1.55 -16.60
C PRO A 59 13.35 -2.36 -16.22
N PRO A 60 14.42 -1.68 -15.77
CA PRO A 60 15.70 -2.32 -15.51
C PRO A 60 15.59 -3.43 -14.45
N ALA A 61 16.34 -4.52 -14.67
CA ALA A 61 16.38 -5.69 -13.78
C ALA A 61 16.73 -5.36 -12.31
N SER A 62 17.26 -4.17 -12.04
CA SER A 62 17.48 -3.63 -10.70
C SER A 62 16.20 -3.50 -9.88
N GLU A 63 15.03 -3.30 -10.49
CA GLU A 63 13.75 -3.30 -9.75
C GLU A 63 13.35 -4.71 -9.28
N SER A 64 13.79 -5.76 -9.99
CA SER A 64 13.57 -7.15 -9.57
C SER A 64 14.61 -7.65 -8.58
N ASN A 65 15.69 -6.90 -8.34
CA ASN A 65 16.70 -7.25 -7.34
C ASN A 65 16.30 -6.68 -5.97
N MET A 66 15.46 -7.43 -5.25
CA MET A 66 15.06 -7.08 -3.90
C MET A 66 16.14 -7.50 -2.89
N THR A 67 17.11 -6.62 -2.63
CA THR A 67 18.01 -6.78 -1.48
C THR A 67 17.32 -6.28 -0.21
N LEU A 68 17.30 -7.11 0.85
CA LEU A 68 16.76 -6.73 2.14
C LEU A 68 17.54 -5.54 2.70
N LEU A 69 16.87 -4.40 2.92
CA LEU A 69 17.46 -3.26 3.60
C LEU A 69 17.48 -3.50 5.10
N ALA A 70 18.59 -3.15 5.75
CA ALA A 70 18.65 -3.14 7.20
C ALA A 70 17.64 -2.10 7.76
N PRO A 71 17.05 -2.34 8.95
CA PRO A 71 16.05 -1.44 9.54
C PRO A 71 16.53 0.03 9.64
N ASP A 72 17.81 0.25 9.93
CA ASP A 72 18.39 1.59 10.08
C ASP A 72 18.54 2.31 8.73
N GLU A 73 18.95 1.60 7.68
CA GLU A 73 19.03 2.15 6.31
C GLU A 73 17.65 2.51 5.77
N LEU A 74 16.65 1.70 6.08
CA LEU A 74 15.26 1.95 5.73
C LEU A 74 14.76 3.23 6.41
N ARG A 75 15.04 3.42 7.71
CA ARG A 75 14.69 4.64 8.44
C ARG A 75 15.33 5.87 7.82
N GLN A 76 16.62 5.80 7.49
CA GLN A 76 17.34 6.92 6.88
C GLN A 76 16.75 7.30 5.50
N LYS A 77 16.46 6.32 4.65
CA LYS A 77 15.86 6.57 3.32
C LYS A 77 14.45 7.15 3.40
N ILE A 78 13.64 6.68 4.34
CA ILE A 78 12.27 7.17 4.55
C ILE A 78 12.29 8.57 5.17
N ALA A 79 13.17 8.85 6.14
CA ALA A 79 13.33 10.17 6.76
C ALA A 79 13.74 11.25 5.75
N THR A 80 14.52 10.88 4.73
CA THR A 80 14.95 11.81 3.68
C THR A 80 13.82 12.15 2.70
N ARG A 81 12.78 11.31 2.60
CA ARG A 81 11.68 11.46 1.63
C ARG A 81 10.37 11.92 2.25
N LEU A 82 10.16 11.70 3.55
CA LEU A 82 8.96 12.11 4.26
C LEU A 82 9.26 13.20 5.28
N VAL A 83 8.56 14.34 5.12
CA VAL A 83 8.66 15.52 5.97
C VAL A 83 8.13 15.26 7.40
N ALA A 84 7.32 14.20 7.59
CA ALA A 84 6.69 13.84 8.86
C ALA A 84 7.07 12.42 9.31
N PHE A 85 8.37 12.19 9.52
CA PHE A 85 8.88 10.89 9.97
C PHE A 85 8.39 10.48 11.38
N ASN A 86 7.95 11.44 12.19
CA ASN A 86 7.52 11.21 13.58
C ASN A 86 6.29 10.31 13.75
N ASN A 87 5.55 10.01 12.68
CA ASN A 87 4.35 9.16 12.73
C ASN A 87 4.59 7.72 12.22
N ILE A 88 5.85 7.33 11.99
CA ILE A 88 6.18 6.01 11.46
C ILE A 88 6.65 5.11 12.60
N TYR A 89 5.82 4.12 12.94
CA TYR A 89 6.17 3.07 13.91
C TYR A 89 6.69 1.85 13.16
N MET A 90 7.96 1.52 13.37
CA MET A 90 8.58 0.32 12.81
C MET A 90 8.51 -0.80 13.84
N ILE A 91 7.72 -1.83 13.54
CA ILE A 91 7.52 -2.99 14.40
C ILE A 91 8.64 -3.98 14.12
N SER A 92 9.56 -4.14 15.07
CA SER A 92 10.68 -5.09 14.97
C SER A 92 10.29 -6.52 15.34
N ASP A 93 9.29 -6.70 16.20
CA ASP A 93 8.78 -8.01 16.61
C ASP A 93 7.26 -8.09 16.43
N TYR A 94 6.82 -8.98 15.54
CA TYR A 94 5.41 -9.23 15.27
C TYR A 94 4.64 -9.73 16.53
N ARG A 95 5.37 -10.29 17.51
CA ARG A 95 4.77 -10.83 18.74
C ARG A 95 4.43 -9.72 19.75
N GLU A 96 5.15 -8.61 19.74
CA GLU A 96 4.89 -7.45 20.60
C GLU A 96 3.64 -6.66 20.17
N PHE A 97 3.29 -6.71 18.89
CA PHE A 97 2.10 -6.02 18.34
C PHE A 97 0.78 -6.47 18.99
N ASN A 98 0.68 -7.74 19.37
CA ASN A 98 -0.50 -8.30 20.03
C ASN A 98 -0.56 -7.99 21.54
N ALA A 99 0.56 -7.62 22.16
CA ALA A 99 0.59 -7.38 23.60
C ALA A 99 0.14 -5.95 23.96
N ASP A 100 0.54 -4.94 23.19
CA ASP A 100 0.27 -3.54 23.54
C ASP A 100 -1.05 -3.00 22.98
N THR A 101 -1.51 -3.47 21.81
CA THR A 101 -2.77 -2.95 21.21
C THR A 101 -4.02 -3.65 21.76
N VAL A 102 -3.93 -4.93 22.14
CA VAL A 102 -5.09 -5.70 22.65
C VAL A 102 -5.27 -5.53 24.16
N ARG A 103 -4.20 -5.19 24.89
CA ARG A 103 -4.25 -4.99 26.36
C ARG A 103 -4.61 -3.57 26.78
N SER A 104 -4.88 -2.68 25.83
CA SER A 104 -5.39 -1.33 26.10
C SER A 104 -6.88 -1.34 26.46
N GLY A 105 -7.18 -1.76 27.69
CA GLY A 105 -7.85 -0.86 28.63
C GLY A 105 -9.38 -0.81 28.74
N VAL A 106 -10.18 -1.71 28.17
CA VAL A 106 -11.66 -1.68 28.40
C VAL A 106 -12.22 -2.97 29.03
N GLY A 107 -11.66 -4.13 28.73
CA GLY A 107 -12.17 -5.41 29.24
C GLY A 107 -11.80 -5.74 30.69
N THR A 108 -10.62 -5.32 31.15
CA THR A 108 -10.09 -5.71 32.48
C THR A 108 -10.60 -4.87 33.64
N GLU A 109 -11.31 -3.77 33.38
CA GLU A 109 -11.84 -2.91 34.43
C GLU A 109 -13.37 -2.98 34.57
N LEU A 110 -14.06 -3.70 33.68
CA LEU A 110 -15.52 -3.81 33.68
C LEU A 110 -16.07 -4.39 34.99
N TRP A 111 -15.34 -5.33 35.60
CA TRP A 111 -15.71 -5.93 36.89
C TRP A 111 -15.76 -4.91 38.04
N LYS A 112 -14.96 -3.83 37.97
CA LYS A 112 -14.97 -2.77 38.98
C LYS A 112 -16.32 -2.05 38.98
N PHE A 113 -16.88 -1.79 37.80
CA PHE A 113 -18.22 -1.21 37.67
C PHE A 113 -19.31 -2.15 38.18
N PHE A 114 -19.19 -3.46 37.93
CA PHE A 114 -20.12 -4.46 38.48
C PHE A 114 -20.08 -4.53 40.01
N LEU A 115 -18.91 -4.40 40.65
CA LEU A 115 -18.82 -4.35 42.11
C LEU A 115 -19.46 -3.11 42.70
N ILE A 116 -19.26 -1.95 42.08
CA ILE A 116 -19.90 -0.70 42.51
C ILE A 116 -21.43 -0.81 42.40
N LEU A 117 -21.93 -1.38 41.28
CA LEU A 117 -23.35 -1.59 41.08
C LEU A 117 -23.94 -2.56 42.12
N ALA A 118 -23.25 -3.66 42.43
CA ALA A 118 -23.67 -4.63 43.45
C ALA A 118 -23.76 -4.00 44.85
N LEU A 119 -22.82 -3.10 45.18
CA LEU A 119 -22.84 -2.37 46.45
C LEU A 119 -24.06 -1.43 46.54
N ILE A 120 -24.38 -0.70 45.47
CA ILE A 120 -25.54 0.18 45.40
C ILE A 120 -26.84 -0.61 45.56
N LEU A 121 -26.99 -1.71 44.80
CA LEU A 121 -28.15 -2.61 44.88
C LEU A 121 -28.35 -3.15 46.30
N THR A 122 -27.26 -3.56 46.97
CA THR A 122 -27.31 -4.04 48.35
C THR A 122 -27.79 -2.94 49.31
N GLY A 123 -27.30 -1.70 49.12
CA GLY A 123 -27.75 -0.55 49.91
C GLY A 123 -29.23 -0.23 49.70
N VAL A 124 -29.69 -0.24 48.44
CA VAL A 124 -31.10 -0.01 48.07
C VAL A 124 -32.00 -1.08 48.69
N GLU A 125 -31.60 -2.35 48.62
CA GLU A 125 -32.34 -3.46 49.21
C GLU A 125 -32.52 -3.29 50.72
N MET A 126 -31.47 -2.86 51.43
CA MET A 126 -31.55 -2.59 52.88
C MET A 126 -32.49 -1.43 53.22
N ILE A 127 -32.56 -0.40 52.37
CA ILE A 127 -33.48 0.74 52.58
C ILE A 127 -34.93 0.30 52.34
N LEU A 128 -35.19 -0.44 51.25
CA LEU A 128 -36.51 -0.98 50.94
C LEU A 128 -37.00 -1.93 52.02
N ALA A 129 -36.13 -2.85 52.48
CA ALA A 129 -36.45 -3.79 53.56
C ALA A 129 -36.71 -3.11 54.92
N ARG A 130 -36.13 -1.92 55.15
CA ARG A 130 -36.40 -1.13 56.36
C ARG A 130 -37.74 -0.39 56.26
N ASN A 131 -38.06 0.17 55.09
CA ASN A 131 -39.30 0.91 54.90
C ASN A 131 -40.52 -0.03 54.86
N SER A 132 -40.41 -1.19 54.19
CA SER A 132 -41.49 -2.19 54.18
C SER A 132 -41.84 -2.70 55.58
N LYS A 133 -40.86 -2.82 56.49
CA LYS A 133 -41.09 -3.16 57.90
C LYS A 133 -41.81 -2.06 58.67
N ARG A 134 -41.63 -0.78 58.31
CA ARG A 134 -42.30 0.35 58.95
C ARG A 134 -43.74 0.47 58.47
N ASP A 135 -43.98 0.23 57.19
CA ASP A 135 -45.33 0.26 56.61
C ASP A 135 -46.21 -0.87 57.18
N LEU A 136 -45.65 -2.09 57.32
CA LEU A 136 -46.35 -3.22 57.96
C LEU A 136 -46.62 -3.03 59.47
N ALA A 137 -45.87 -2.16 60.14
CA ALA A 137 -46.07 -1.84 61.55
C ALA A 137 -47.04 -0.66 61.77
N SER A 138 -47.30 0.14 60.73
CA SER A 138 -48.26 1.26 60.77
C SER A 138 -49.68 0.85 60.38
N ASP A 139 -49.87 -0.34 59.82
CA ASP A 139 -51.17 -0.90 59.37
C ASP A 139 -51.73 -1.96 60.36
N LYS A 140 -51.19 -1.99 61.59
CA LYS A 140 -51.74 -2.72 62.75
C LYS A 140 -52.16 -1.73 63.83
#